data_AF-A0A8X7TFR9-F1
#
_entry.id   AF-A0A8X7TFR9-F1
#
_cell.length_a   1.000
_cell.length_b   1.000
_cell.length_c   1.000
_cell.angle_alpha   90.00
_cell.angle_beta   90.00
_cell.angle_gamma   90.00
#
_symmetry.space_group_name_H-M   'P 1'
#
loop_
_entity.id
_entity.type
_entity.pdbx_description
1 polymer ?
#
loop_
_entity_poly.entity_id
_entity_poly.type
_entity_poly.pdbx_seq_one_letter_code
_entity_poly.pdbx_strand_id
1 'polypeptide(L)'
;MSVYKIVIRQNGDEPPRRVRIRRRAPPPKPAEQLDPDYVDPAEEEEYDRQVRESGGFDVDHCPLAYGGIFPYILTDKYNYPYDTSLLGRLGLHCYNLQKGTNLELVAINKVNYEMDGASLNYITLEAIDTCNNFPYSFQTLVSKDIVPEEASLEVHTQISRLKVPTSCPRTPPERRWIDEAVDAFYKGKMPTWSTKDNLPKEQVYELQESDLQENQWIHLYAEFAFHFRWLGYGNGLMSYLPLEFKKVIIQTKESGEESPRMKLKANNSIFYMSFKGNGDPSGMNVEYQAIIRRTMDGMPGHIRLEVDCLSYVSN
;
A
#
# COMPACT_ATOMS: atom_id res chain seq x y z
N MET A 1 14.44 -19.47 -77.96
CA MET A 1 13.20 -20.19 -78.34
C MET A 1 12.19 -19.17 -78.83
N SER A 2 11.51 -19.51 -79.92
CA SER A 2 10.99 -18.61 -80.96
C SER A 2 9.86 -17.66 -80.55
N VAL A 3 9.94 -16.45 -81.09
CA VAL A 3 8.84 -15.50 -81.26
C VAL A 3 8.29 -15.67 -82.67
N TYR A 4 7.00 -15.98 -82.83
CA TYR A 4 6.24 -15.62 -84.05
C TYR A 4 4.77 -15.28 -83.69
N LYS A 5 4.33 -14.17 -84.29
CA LYS A 5 3.06 -13.44 -84.18
C LYS A 5 1.84 -14.24 -84.64
N ILE A 6 0.65 -13.92 -84.11
CA ILE A 6 -0.57 -13.79 -84.93
C ILE A 6 -1.39 -12.57 -84.47
N VAL A 7 -1.73 -11.72 -85.44
CA VAL A 7 -2.65 -10.58 -85.38
C VAL A 7 -3.99 -11.03 -85.96
N ILE A 8 -5.14 -10.90 -85.29
CA ILE A 8 -6.46 -10.72 -85.96
C ILE A 8 -7.44 -9.87 -85.11
N ARG A 9 -7.72 -8.68 -85.67
CA ARG A 9 -8.97 -7.87 -85.83
C ARG A 9 -10.11 -7.87 -84.79
N GLN A 10 -10.53 -6.63 -84.50
CA GLN A 10 -11.81 -6.20 -83.90
C GLN A 10 -13.04 -6.53 -84.77
N ASN A 11 -14.16 -6.79 -84.09
CA ASN A 11 -15.58 -6.51 -84.43
C ASN A 11 -16.38 -7.16 -83.26
N GLY A 12 -17.36 -6.59 -82.55
CA GLY A 12 -18.08 -5.33 -82.46
C GLY A 12 -19.08 -5.52 -81.29
N ASP A 13 -19.62 -4.43 -80.76
CA ASP A 13 -20.79 -4.33 -79.85
C ASP A 13 -20.62 -4.68 -78.34
N GLU A 14 -20.14 -3.71 -77.55
CA GLU A 14 -20.43 -3.58 -76.11
C GLU A 14 -21.14 -2.24 -75.83
N PRO A 15 -22.17 -2.19 -74.95
CA PRO A 15 -22.96 -0.98 -74.68
C PRO A 15 -22.20 0.04 -73.80
N PRO A 16 -22.61 1.33 -73.77
CA PRO A 16 -21.77 2.39 -73.20
C PRO A 16 -21.60 2.26 -71.68
N ARG A 17 -20.35 2.28 -71.22
CA ARG A 17 -20.02 2.36 -69.79
C ARG A 17 -20.45 3.70 -69.21
N ARG A 18 -21.39 3.68 -68.25
CA ARG A 18 -21.73 4.81 -67.39
C ARG A 18 -20.50 5.23 -66.57
N VAL A 19 -19.89 6.37 -66.90
CA VAL A 19 -18.89 7.02 -66.06
C VAL A 19 -19.62 7.62 -64.84
N ARG A 20 -19.54 6.95 -63.69
CA ARG A 20 -19.94 7.52 -62.40
C ARG A 20 -18.91 8.58 -62.03
N ILE A 21 -19.25 9.85 -62.19
CA ILE A 21 -18.52 10.96 -61.57
C ILE A 21 -18.66 10.79 -60.06
N ARG A 22 -17.60 10.32 -59.40
CA ARG A 22 -17.53 10.33 -57.93
C ARG A 22 -17.40 11.79 -57.50
N ARG A 23 -18.49 12.37 -56.98
CA ARG A 23 -18.40 13.59 -56.17
C ARG A 23 -17.51 13.27 -54.97
N ARG A 24 -16.36 13.95 -54.84
CA ARG A 24 -15.55 13.88 -53.62
C ARG A 24 -16.41 14.37 -52.47
N ALA A 25 -16.52 13.56 -51.41
CA ALA A 25 -17.03 14.05 -50.14
C ALA A 25 -16.16 15.23 -49.68
N PRO A 26 -16.74 16.25 -49.02
CA PRO A 26 -15.94 17.29 -48.39
C PRO A 26 -14.94 16.64 -47.42
N PRO A 27 -13.73 17.22 -47.28
CA PRO A 27 -12.76 16.70 -46.35
C PRO A 27 -13.41 16.62 -44.96
N PRO A 28 -13.15 15.55 -44.18
CA PRO A 28 -13.59 15.50 -42.80
C PRO A 28 -13.11 16.78 -42.11
N LYS A 29 -14.00 17.44 -41.35
CA LYS A 29 -13.59 18.53 -40.47
C LYS A 29 -12.40 18.03 -39.65
N PRO A 30 -11.32 18.83 -39.49
CA PRO A 30 -10.24 18.43 -38.61
C PRO A 30 -10.87 18.10 -37.26
N ALA A 31 -10.56 16.90 -36.74
CA ALA A 31 -10.91 16.57 -35.37
C ALA A 31 -10.37 17.71 -34.51
N GLU A 32 -11.24 18.36 -33.72
CA GLU A 32 -10.77 19.25 -32.67
C GLU A 32 -9.78 18.44 -31.85
N GLN A 33 -8.50 18.83 -31.93
CA GLN A 33 -7.48 18.33 -31.04
C GLN A 33 -7.85 18.92 -29.69
N LEU A 34 -8.70 18.21 -28.94
CA LEU A 34 -8.91 18.49 -27.53
C LEU A 34 -7.53 18.48 -26.89
N ASP A 35 -7.17 19.60 -26.28
CA ASP A 35 -5.97 19.71 -25.48
C ASP A 35 -6.04 18.61 -24.41
N PRO A 36 -5.09 17.65 -24.38
CA PRO A 36 -5.13 16.55 -23.42
C PRO A 36 -5.06 17.02 -21.96
N ASP A 37 -4.64 18.28 -21.74
CA ASP A 37 -4.55 18.92 -20.43
C ASP A 37 -5.77 19.79 -20.12
N TYR A 38 -6.75 19.87 -21.03
CA TYR A 38 -7.99 20.60 -20.78
C TYR A 38 -8.85 19.85 -19.74
N VAL A 39 -9.11 20.53 -18.63
CA VAL A 39 -10.05 20.12 -17.59
C VAL A 39 -11.23 21.08 -17.60
N ASP A 40 -12.45 20.56 -17.54
CA ASP A 40 -13.64 21.40 -17.38
C ASP A 40 -13.57 22.09 -16.00
N PRO A 41 -13.65 23.44 -15.92
CA PRO A 41 -13.62 24.14 -14.64
C PRO A 41 -14.66 23.65 -13.63
N ALA A 42 -15.82 23.15 -14.08
CA ALA A 42 -16.83 22.59 -13.19
C ALA A 42 -16.42 21.23 -12.60
N GLU A 43 -15.69 20.40 -13.38
CA GLU A 43 -15.14 19.14 -12.89
C GLU A 43 -13.99 19.37 -11.90
N GLU A 44 -13.14 20.36 -12.17
CA GLU A 44 -12.07 20.78 -11.26
C GLU A 44 -12.63 21.33 -9.94
N GLU A 45 -13.65 22.19 -9.99
CA GLU A 45 -14.30 22.73 -8.78
C GLU A 45 -14.93 21.62 -7.92
N GLU A 46 -15.58 20.63 -8.56
CA GLU A 46 -16.16 19.48 -7.86
C GLU A 46 -15.09 18.57 -7.27
N TYR A 47 -14.00 18.30 -8.00
CA TYR A 47 -12.83 17.58 -7.48
C TYR A 47 -12.24 18.28 -6.25
N ASP A 48 -11.97 19.57 -6.35
CA ASP A 48 -11.43 20.38 -5.24
C ASP A 48 -12.36 20.40 -4.04
N ARG A 49 -13.67 20.45 -4.27
CA ARG A 49 -14.68 20.33 -3.22
C ARG A 49 -14.60 18.98 -2.51
N GLN A 50 -14.55 17.88 -3.25
CA GLN A 50 -14.43 16.53 -2.68
C GLN A 50 -13.13 16.36 -1.88
N VAL A 51 -12.00 16.81 -2.42
CA VAL A 51 -10.70 16.75 -1.73
C VAL A 51 -10.75 17.57 -0.43
N ARG A 52 -11.27 18.79 -0.49
CA ARG A 52 -11.36 19.68 0.69
C ARG A 52 -12.29 19.16 1.78
N GLU A 53 -13.48 18.68 1.41
CA GLU A 53 -14.49 18.23 2.38
C GLU A 53 -14.14 16.87 3.02
N SER A 54 -13.55 15.97 2.24
CA SER A 54 -13.21 14.61 2.68
C SER A 54 -11.77 14.46 3.16
N GLY A 55 -10.90 15.41 2.83
CA GLY A 55 -9.46 15.31 3.04
C GLY A 55 -8.78 14.31 2.10
N GLY A 56 -9.41 13.99 0.95
CA GLY A 56 -8.93 13.04 -0.06
C GLY A 56 -9.50 11.63 0.06
N PHE A 57 -10.27 11.31 1.10
CA PHE A 57 -10.81 9.96 1.33
C PHE A 57 -12.04 9.63 0.49
N ASP A 58 -12.86 10.63 0.18
CA ASP A 58 -14.12 10.46 -0.54
C ASP A 58 -14.07 11.23 -1.88
N VAL A 59 -13.07 10.91 -2.72
CA VAL A 59 -12.94 11.40 -4.11
C VAL A 59 -13.46 10.35 -5.08
N ASP A 60 -14.40 10.69 -5.95
CA ASP A 60 -15.06 9.76 -6.89
C ASP A 60 -14.51 9.86 -8.32
N HIS A 61 -13.91 11.00 -8.67
CA HIS A 61 -13.31 11.24 -9.98
C HIS A 61 -12.16 12.24 -9.85
N CYS A 62 -11.05 11.97 -10.55
CA CYS A 62 -9.94 12.91 -10.70
C CYS A 62 -9.88 13.32 -12.18
N PRO A 63 -10.15 14.60 -12.51
CA PRO A 63 -10.09 15.07 -13.89
C PRO A 63 -8.65 15.40 -14.33
N LEU A 64 -7.69 15.41 -13.41
CA LEU A 64 -6.30 15.80 -13.67
C LEU A 64 -5.55 14.68 -14.40
N ALA A 65 -4.94 15.02 -15.55
CA ALA A 65 -4.12 14.08 -16.33
C ALA A 65 -2.79 13.74 -15.64
N TYR A 66 -2.26 14.67 -14.85
CA TYR A 66 -0.96 14.56 -14.18
C TYR A 66 -1.07 14.94 -12.71
N GLY A 67 -1.06 13.94 -11.83
CA GLY A 67 -1.14 14.12 -10.38
C GLY A 67 -2.57 14.19 -9.85
N GLY A 68 -2.69 14.46 -8.55
CA GLY A 68 -3.98 14.43 -7.84
C GLY A 68 -4.30 13.07 -7.22
N ILE A 69 -5.51 13.00 -6.66
CA ILE A 69 -6.00 11.85 -5.89
C ILE A 69 -6.93 11.02 -6.76
N PHE A 70 -6.44 9.86 -7.20
CA PHE A 70 -7.15 8.94 -8.09
C PHE A 70 -7.93 7.89 -7.31
N PRO A 71 -9.23 7.68 -7.59
CA PRO A 71 -9.98 6.59 -6.98
C PRO A 71 -9.55 5.24 -7.57
N TYR A 72 -9.29 4.26 -6.69
CA TYR A 72 -9.13 2.87 -7.09
C TYR A 72 -10.50 2.16 -7.01
N ILE A 73 -10.98 1.67 -8.14
CA ILE A 73 -12.29 1.02 -8.23
C ILE A 73 -12.18 -0.40 -7.70
N LEU A 74 -12.73 -0.63 -6.50
CA LEU A 74 -12.86 -1.95 -5.92
C LEU A 74 -13.97 -2.75 -6.61
N THR A 75 -13.69 -4.02 -6.91
CA THR A 75 -14.71 -4.93 -7.46
C THR A 75 -15.72 -5.38 -6.41
N ASP A 76 -15.26 -5.59 -5.18
CA ASP A 76 -16.05 -5.91 -4.00
C ASP A 76 -15.29 -5.46 -2.75
N LYS A 77 -16.01 -5.10 -1.68
CA LYS A 77 -15.41 -4.58 -0.45
C LYS A 77 -14.67 -5.62 0.40
N TYR A 78 -14.83 -6.90 0.09
CA TYR A 78 -14.10 -8.02 0.72
C TYR A 78 -13.01 -8.58 -0.19
N ASN A 79 -12.99 -8.22 -1.48
CA ASN A 79 -11.98 -8.63 -2.44
C ASN A 79 -11.11 -7.43 -2.87
N TYR A 80 -10.20 -7.05 -1.97
CA TYR A 80 -9.25 -5.96 -2.17
C TYR A 80 -7.82 -6.46 -2.38
N PRO A 81 -6.92 -5.61 -2.91
CA PRO A 81 -5.51 -5.93 -2.99
C PRO A 81 -4.89 -6.22 -1.60
N TYR A 82 -4.04 -7.23 -1.53
CA TYR A 82 -3.41 -7.69 -0.29
C TYR A 82 -2.55 -6.61 0.35
N ASP A 83 -1.85 -5.81 -0.44
CA ASP A 83 -1.08 -4.65 0.04
C ASP A 83 -1.98 -3.58 0.65
N THR A 84 -3.12 -3.27 0.03
CA THR A 84 -4.13 -2.35 0.59
C THR A 84 -4.60 -2.85 1.97
N SER A 85 -4.78 -4.17 2.13
CA SER A 85 -5.13 -4.76 3.43
C SER A 85 -4.05 -4.55 4.49
N LEU A 86 -2.77 -4.62 4.12
CA LEU A 86 -1.64 -4.39 5.03
C LEU A 86 -1.61 -2.93 5.49
N LEU A 87 -1.80 -1.99 4.55
CA LEU A 87 -1.85 -0.56 4.86
C LEU A 87 -3.06 -0.21 5.76
N GLY A 88 -4.24 -0.78 5.47
CA GLY A 88 -5.43 -0.66 6.30
C GLY A 88 -5.21 -1.16 7.73
N ARG A 89 -4.66 -2.38 7.87
CA ARG A 89 -4.33 -2.98 9.17
C ARG A 89 -3.25 -2.21 9.92
N LEU A 90 -2.29 -1.59 9.24
CA LEU A 90 -1.29 -0.72 9.89
C LEU A 90 -1.94 0.49 10.55
N GLY A 91 -2.93 1.11 9.89
CA GLY A 91 -3.67 2.21 10.48
C GLY A 91 -4.48 1.79 11.72
N LEU A 92 -5.16 0.65 11.65
CA LEU A 92 -5.85 0.07 12.81
C LEU A 92 -4.87 -0.24 13.94
N HIS A 93 -3.71 -0.81 13.62
CA HIS A 93 -2.66 -1.10 14.60
C HIS A 93 -2.15 0.16 15.30
N CYS A 94 -1.90 1.25 14.55
CA CYS A 94 -1.55 2.54 15.12
C CYS A 94 -2.60 3.03 16.12
N TYR A 95 -3.88 2.97 15.72
CA TYR A 95 -4.98 3.43 16.56
C TYR A 95 -5.13 2.56 17.82
N ASN A 96 -5.06 1.23 17.65
CA ASN A 96 -5.13 0.25 18.74
C ASN A 96 -4.02 0.47 19.76
N LEU A 97 -2.77 0.68 19.33
CA LEU A 97 -1.66 1.01 20.22
C LEU A 97 -1.90 2.31 21.00
N GLN A 98 -2.34 3.37 20.34
CA GLN A 98 -2.53 4.68 20.97
C GLN A 98 -3.75 4.76 21.89
N LYS A 99 -4.81 4.00 21.60
CA LYS A 99 -6.09 4.04 22.33
C LYS A 99 -6.32 2.85 23.25
N GLY A 100 -5.49 1.81 23.16
CA GLY A 100 -5.69 0.57 23.89
C GLY A 100 -6.94 -0.21 23.44
N THR A 101 -7.29 -0.11 22.15
CA THR A 101 -8.43 -0.82 21.54
C THR A 101 -7.97 -2.09 20.82
N ASN A 102 -8.92 -2.93 20.38
CA ASN A 102 -8.64 -4.12 19.57
C ASN A 102 -9.56 -4.20 18.34
N LEU A 103 -9.45 -3.19 17.48
CA LEU A 103 -10.20 -3.10 16.22
C LEU A 103 -9.56 -3.99 15.15
N GLU A 104 -10.37 -4.81 14.50
CA GLU A 104 -9.97 -5.72 13.42
C GLU A 104 -10.61 -5.33 12.09
N LEU A 105 -9.87 -5.50 10.99
CA LEU A 105 -10.34 -5.18 9.64
C LEU A 105 -11.43 -6.17 9.20
N VAL A 106 -12.55 -5.65 8.68
CA VAL A 106 -13.66 -6.43 8.12
C VAL A 106 -13.76 -6.27 6.61
N ALA A 107 -13.71 -5.04 6.12
CA ALA A 107 -13.89 -4.72 4.72
C ALA A 107 -13.18 -3.41 4.36
N ILE A 108 -12.86 -3.22 3.09
CA ILE A 108 -12.34 -1.96 2.56
C ILE A 108 -13.41 -1.35 1.65
N ASN A 109 -13.92 -0.19 2.03
CA ASN A 109 -15.03 0.45 1.35
C ASN A 109 -14.57 1.37 0.22
N LYS A 110 -13.43 2.03 0.40
CA LYS A 110 -12.90 2.98 -0.57
C LYS A 110 -11.38 3.11 -0.46
N VAL A 111 -10.72 3.23 -1.61
CA VAL A 111 -9.28 3.44 -1.72
C VAL A 111 -9.06 4.53 -2.76
N ASN A 112 -8.35 5.58 -2.39
CA ASN A 112 -7.81 6.54 -3.35
C ASN A 112 -6.30 6.58 -3.21
N TYR A 113 -5.62 6.92 -4.30
CA TYR A 113 -4.18 6.89 -4.42
C TYR A 113 -3.66 8.22 -4.94
N GLU A 114 -2.50 8.63 -4.45
CA GLU A 114 -1.80 9.82 -4.89
C GLU A 114 -0.31 9.53 -5.00
N MET A 115 0.33 10.06 -6.05
CA MET A 115 1.78 10.09 -6.19
C MET A 115 2.29 11.49 -5.86
N ASP A 116 2.91 11.63 -4.70
CA ASP A 116 3.55 12.88 -4.28
C ASP A 116 4.91 12.57 -3.66
N GLY A 117 5.89 12.28 -4.51
CA GLY A 117 7.22 11.79 -4.10
C GLY A 117 7.22 10.34 -3.59
N ALA A 118 6.18 9.94 -2.86
CA ALA A 118 5.91 8.61 -2.35
C ALA A 118 4.49 8.15 -2.73
N SER A 119 4.17 6.87 -2.52
CA SER A 119 2.84 6.31 -2.77
C SER A 119 1.92 6.55 -1.58
N LEU A 120 0.99 7.49 -1.71
CA LEU A 120 -0.03 7.80 -0.70
C LEU A 120 -1.31 7.01 -0.97
N ASN A 121 -1.84 6.39 0.07
CA ASN A 121 -3.05 5.56 0.02
C ASN A 121 -4.07 6.08 1.05
N TYR A 122 -5.18 6.62 0.56
CA TYR A 122 -6.33 7.07 1.34
C TYR A 122 -7.33 5.92 1.43
N ILE A 123 -7.38 5.24 2.58
CA ILE A 123 -8.19 4.04 2.76
C ILE A 123 -9.32 4.33 3.74
N THR A 124 -10.56 4.12 3.29
CA THR A 124 -11.74 4.02 4.17
C THR A 124 -12.13 2.55 4.32
N LEU A 125 -12.18 2.08 5.55
CA LEU A 125 -12.41 0.66 5.88
C LEU A 125 -13.48 0.50 6.98
N GLU A 126 -14.01 -0.70 7.08
CA GLU A 126 -14.87 -1.16 8.18
C GLU A 126 -14.01 -1.99 9.14
N ALA A 127 -14.12 -1.68 10.43
CA ALA A 127 -13.47 -2.43 11.49
C ALA A 127 -14.48 -2.86 12.53
N ILE A 128 -14.22 -3.96 13.23
CA ILE A 128 -15.05 -4.43 14.33
C ILE A 128 -14.24 -4.45 15.61
N ASP A 129 -14.85 -4.03 16.72
CA ASP A 129 -14.27 -4.27 18.04
C ASP A 129 -14.67 -5.67 18.51
N THR A 130 -13.67 -6.53 18.69
CA THR A 130 -13.84 -7.92 19.11
C THR A 130 -14.54 -8.09 20.47
N CYS A 131 -14.57 -7.03 21.30
CA CYS A 131 -15.21 -7.07 22.60
C CYS A 131 -16.74 -6.83 22.55
N ASN A 132 -17.24 -6.13 21.54
CA ASN A 132 -18.65 -5.71 21.48
C ASN A 132 -19.34 -5.98 20.13
N ASN A 133 -18.61 -6.50 19.14
CA ASN A 133 -19.06 -6.73 17.77
C ASN A 133 -19.68 -5.49 17.08
N PHE A 134 -19.30 -4.29 17.52
CA PHE A 134 -19.80 -3.05 16.94
C PHE A 134 -18.94 -2.66 15.72
N PRO A 135 -19.56 -2.40 14.55
CA PRO A 135 -18.83 -1.96 13.38
C PRO A 135 -18.51 -0.47 13.46
N TYR A 136 -17.25 -0.13 13.19
CA TYR A 136 -16.74 1.22 13.08
C TYR A 136 -16.31 1.48 11.64
N SER A 137 -16.63 2.67 11.13
CA SER A 137 -15.97 3.17 9.94
C SER A 137 -14.66 3.84 10.34
N PHE A 138 -13.59 3.55 9.61
CA PHE A 138 -12.23 3.98 9.92
C PHE A 138 -11.55 4.54 8.66
N GLN A 139 -10.67 5.50 8.86
CA GLN A 139 -9.90 6.15 7.80
C GLN A 139 -8.41 6.13 8.14
N THR A 140 -7.59 5.69 7.19
CA THR A 140 -6.13 5.76 7.27
C THR A 140 -5.50 6.31 6.01
N LEU A 141 -4.57 7.25 6.17
CA LEU A 141 -3.70 7.74 5.10
C LEU A 141 -2.32 7.15 5.33
N VAL A 142 -1.84 6.36 4.37
CA VAL A 142 -0.57 5.64 4.49
C VAL A 142 0.34 6.01 3.33
N SER A 143 1.55 6.43 3.67
CA SER A 143 2.66 6.63 2.74
C SER A 143 3.50 5.36 2.66
N LYS A 144 3.93 5.02 1.46
CA LYS A 144 4.83 3.90 1.17
C LYS A 144 5.94 4.37 0.26
N ASP A 145 7.18 4.08 0.66
CA ASP A 145 8.38 4.42 -0.08
C ASP A 145 9.44 3.30 0.00
N ILE A 146 10.36 3.27 -0.96
CA ILE A 146 11.51 2.36 -0.99
C ILE A 146 12.76 3.22 -0.84
N VAL A 147 13.49 3.06 0.26
CA VAL A 147 14.60 3.97 0.64
C VAL A 147 15.91 3.18 0.87
N PRO A 148 16.51 2.56 -0.17
CA PRO A 148 17.51 1.49 -0.02
C PRO A 148 18.77 1.87 0.79
N GLU A 149 19.04 3.17 0.94
CA GLU A 149 20.18 3.69 1.72
C GLU A 149 19.97 3.53 3.24
N GLU A 150 18.72 3.63 3.70
CA GLU A 150 18.34 3.61 5.12
C GLU A 150 17.61 2.32 5.49
N ALA A 151 16.63 1.92 4.67
CA ALA A 151 15.82 0.71 4.82
C ALA A 151 15.26 0.22 3.47
N SER A 152 14.95 -1.07 3.36
CA SER A 152 14.50 -1.62 2.07
C SER A 152 13.04 -1.25 1.73
N LEU A 153 12.20 -1.02 2.73
CA LEU A 153 10.84 -0.49 2.61
C LEU A 153 10.51 0.41 3.80
N GLU A 154 9.97 1.60 3.56
CA GLU A 154 9.38 2.46 4.58
C GLU A 154 7.87 2.56 4.35
N VAL A 155 7.08 2.38 5.42
CA VAL A 155 5.63 2.59 5.41
C VAL A 155 5.24 3.37 6.65
N HIS A 156 4.54 4.50 6.50
CA HIS A 156 4.05 5.26 7.65
C HIS A 156 2.64 5.78 7.47
N THR A 157 1.92 5.84 8.58
CA THR A 157 0.58 6.43 8.64
C THR A 157 0.70 7.93 8.93
N GLN A 158 -0.02 8.75 8.18
CA GLN A 158 -0.20 10.18 8.44
C GLN A 158 -1.55 10.46 9.10
N ILE A 159 -2.51 9.55 8.96
CA ILE A 159 -3.83 9.62 9.57
C ILE A 159 -4.22 8.19 9.95
N SER A 160 -4.78 7.99 11.14
CA SER A 160 -5.39 6.73 11.56
C SER A 160 -6.46 7.01 12.61
N ARG A 161 -7.73 7.01 12.20
CA ARG A 161 -8.84 7.46 13.05
C ARG A 161 -10.18 6.83 12.66
N LEU A 162 -11.11 6.81 13.60
CA LEU A 162 -12.52 6.57 13.29
C LEU A 162 -13.05 7.66 12.33
N LYS A 163 -13.86 7.26 11.35
CA LYS A 163 -14.52 8.18 10.42
C LYS A 163 -15.54 9.01 11.20
N VAL A 164 -15.37 10.33 11.16
CA VAL A 164 -16.29 11.30 11.78
C VAL A 164 -17.24 11.83 10.69
N PRO A 165 -18.52 12.11 10.99
CA PRO A 165 -19.43 12.73 10.02
C PRO A 165 -18.88 14.03 9.43
N THR A 166 -19.14 14.26 8.14
CA THR A 166 -18.66 15.43 7.38
C THR A 166 -19.16 16.77 7.90
N SER A 167 -20.22 16.79 8.71
CA SER A 167 -20.81 17.99 9.31
C SER A 167 -20.00 18.59 10.48
N CYS A 168 -18.97 17.91 10.98
CA CYS A 168 -18.13 18.44 12.06
C CYS A 168 -17.04 19.37 11.51
N PRO A 169 -16.85 20.59 12.07
CA PRO A 169 -15.74 21.47 11.70
C PRO A 169 -14.39 20.74 11.84
N ARG A 170 -13.59 20.73 10.77
CA ARG A 170 -12.30 20.04 10.74
C ARG A 170 -11.16 21.05 10.77
N THR A 171 -10.35 20.98 11.82
CA THR A 171 -8.93 21.32 11.64
C THR A 171 -8.33 20.20 10.78
N PRO A 172 -7.62 20.52 9.69
CA PRO A 172 -6.85 19.51 8.97
C PRO A 172 -5.98 18.75 9.96
N PRO A 173 -5.98 17.40 9.96
CA PRO A 173 -5.08 16.66 10.83
C PRO A 173 -3.66 17.04 10.48
N GLU A 174 -2.83 17.27 11.50
CA GLU A 174 -1.38 17.43 11.30
C GLU A 174 -0.85 16.13 10.70
N ARG A 175 -0.28 16.22 9.49
CA ARG A 175 0.25 15.06 8.75
C ARG A 175 1.76 14.97 8.87
N ARG A 176 2.41 16.04 9.33
CA ARG A 176 3.87 16.14 9.38
C ARG A 176 4.42 15.22 10.45
N TRP A 177 5.37 14.38 10.04
CA TRP A 177 6.18 13.59 10.96
C TRP A 177 7.12 14.48 11.77
N ILE A 178 7.14 14.30 13.10
CA ILE A 178 8.04 15.01 14.00
C ILE A 178 9.27 14.15 14.27
N ASP A 179 10.27 14.22 13.39
CA ASP A 179 11.47 13.39 13.51
C ASP A 179 12.18 13.64 14.85
N GLU A 180 12.22 14.88 15.34
CA GLU A 180 12.88 15.26 16.58
C GLU A 180 12.30 14.57 17.83
N ALA A 181 11.05 14.08 17.76
CA ALA A 181 10.42 13.34 18.85
C ALA A 181 10.89 11.89 18.94
N VAL A 182 11.48 11.35 17.86
CA VAL A 182 12.02 9.99 17.84
C VAL A 182 13.45 10.00 18.39
N ASP A 183 13.74 9.08 19.31
CA ASP A 183 15.08 8.95 19.89
C ASP A 183 16.11 8.54 18.83
N ALA A 184 17.32 9.10 18.91
CA ALA A 184 18.41 8.80 17.97
C ALA A 184 18.78 7.31 17.91
N PHE A 185 18.49 6.53 18.98
CA PHE A 185 18.65 5.07 18.98
C PHE A 185 17.82 4.37 17.89
N TYR A 186 16.66 4.92 17.54
CA TYR A 186 15.75 4.36 16.53
C TYR A 186 15.86 5.08 15.18
N LYS A 187 17.01 5.66 14.88
CA LYS A 187 17.27 6.40 13.63
C LYS A 187 18.46 5.87 12.88
N GLY A 188 18.56 6.28 11.61
CA GLY A 188 19.67 5.97 10.73
C GLY A 188 19.59 4.54 10.18
N LYS A 189 20.71 4.06 9.65
CA LYS A 189 20.77 2.79 8.91
C LYS A 189 20.19 1.63 9.70
N MET A 190 19.37 0.80 9.04
CA MET A 190 18.84 -0.42 9.63
C MET A 190 19.96 -1.34 10.15
N PRO A 191 19.81 -1.92 11.36
CA PRO A 191 20.79 -2.87 11.89
C PRO A 191 20.79 -4.14 11.02
N THR A 192 21.88 -4.90 11.05
CA THR A 192 21.96 -6.18 10.32
C THR A 192 21.54 -7.34 11.21
N TRP A 193 21.09 -8.45 10.61
CA TRP A 193 20.63 -9.62 11.37
C TRP A 193 21.70 -10.18 12.31
N SER A 194 22.96 -10.16 11.88
CA SER A 194 24.12 -10.59 12.66
C SER A 194 24.36 -9.79 13.95
N THR A 195 23.83 -8.56 14.05
CA THR A 195 23.99 -7.75 15.27
C THR A 195 23.20 -8.30 16.44
N LYS A 196 22.15 -9.11 16.19
CA LYS A 196 21.25 -9.64 17.23
C LYS A 196 21.99 -10.43 18.33
N ASP A 197 23.08 -11.11 17.96
CA ASP A 197 23.84 -11.98 18.86
C ASP A 197 24.71 -11.21 19.85
N ASN A 198 24.98 -9.93 19.56
CA ASN A 198 25.80 -9.04 20.40
C ASN A 198 24.97 -7.95 21.09
N LEU A 199 23.63 -8.07 21.09
CA LEU A 199 22.77 -7.07 21.72
C LEU A 199 22.84 -7.14 23.24
N PRO A 200 22.81 -5.99 23.94
CA PRO A 200 22.74 -5.96 25.41
C PRO A 200 21.50 -6.71 25.90
N LYS A 201 21.69 -7.68 26.81
CA LYS A 201 20.61 -8.55 27.32
C LYS A 201 19.49 -7.77 27.98
N GLU A 202 19.78 -6.61 28.53
CA GLU A 202 18.84 -5.72 29.22
C GLU A 202 17.88 -5.01 28.25
N GLN A 203 18.28 -4.88 26.98
CA GLN A 203 17.51 -4.20 25.93
C GLN A 203 16.62 -5.15 25.15
N VAL A 204 16.98 -6.44 25.12
CA VAL A 204 16.32 -7.45 24.30
C VAL A 204 15.36 -8.34 25.09
N TYR A 205 14.32 -8.79 24.40
CA TYR A 205 13.44 -9.82 24.89
C TYR A 205 13.10 -10.78 23.74
N GLU A 206 13.25 -12.08 24.00
CA GLU A 206 12.84 -13.13 23.06
C GLU A 206 11.42 -13.59 23.39
N LEU A 207 10.51 -13.37 22.45
CA LEU A 207 9.09 -13.65 22.62
C LEU A 207 8.85 -15.14 22.74
N GLN A 208 7.94 -15.50 23.64
CA GLN A 208 7.42 -16.83 23.80
C GLN A 208 6.16 -17.01 22.94
N GLU A 209 5.75 -18.27 22.73
CA GLU A 209 4.53 -18.59 21.97
C GLU A 209 3.28 -17.90 22.52
N SER A 210 3.18 -17.78 23.86
CA SER A 210 2.08 -17.06 24.51
C SER A 210 2.05 -15.58 24.14
N ASP A 211 3.22 -14.94 23.96
CA ASP A 211 3.27 -13.54 23.56
C ASP A 211 2.77 -13.37 22.13
N LEU A 212 3.13 -14.30 21.23
CA LEU A 212 2.69 -14.29 19.83
C LEU A 212 1.17 -14.49 19.73
N GLN A 213 0.60 -15.38 20.55
CA GLN A 213 -0.84 -15.61 20.61
C GLN A 213 -1.61 -14.40 21.18
N GLU A 214 -1.07 -13.75 22.23
CA GLU A 214 -1.66 -12.54 22.81
C GLU A 214 -1.52 -11.31 21.90
N ASN A 215 -0.53 -11.29 20.99
CA ASN A 215 -0.17 -10.15 20.16
C ASN A 215 -0.18 -10.52 18.67
N GLN A 216 -1.35 -10.88 18.15
CA GLN A 216 -1.52 -11.27 16.75
C GLN A 216 -1.04 -10.20 15.74
N TRP A 217 -1.00 -8.93 16.14
CA TRP A 217 -0.44 -7.85 15.33
C TRP A 217 1.03 -8.07 14.96
N ILE A 218 1.77 -8.94 15.65
CA ILE A 218 3.16 -9.28 15.28
C ILE A 218 3.21 -9.97 13.91
N HIS A 219 2.17 -10.74 13.54
CA HIS A 219 2.05 -11.31 12.20
C HIS A 219 2.02 -10.22 11.13
N LEU A 220 1.43 -9.06 11.40
CA LEU A 220 1.41 -7.92 10.47
C LEU A 220 2.83 -7.51 10.05
N TYR A 221 3.80 -7.51 10.98
CA TYR A 221 5.18 -7.09 10.69
C TYR A 221 5.92 -8.10 9.82
N ALA A 222 5.70 -9.39 10.10
CA ALA A 222 6.22 -10.47 9.26
C ALA A 222 5.58 -10.44 7.86
N GLU A 223 4.28 -10.17 7.79
CA GLU A 223 3.57 -10.03 6.52
C GLU A 223 4.05 -8.84 5.69
N PHE A 224 4.38 -7.70 6.31
CA PHE A 224 5.04 -6.59 5.62
C PHE A 224 6.38 -7.00 5.03
N ALA A 225 7.22 -7.69 5.80
CA ALA A 225 8.52 -8.19 5.34
C ALA A 225 8.38 -9.23 4.21
N PHE A 226 7.41 -10.13 4.32
CA PHE A 226 7.14 -11.14 3.29
C PHE A 226 6.59 -10.50 2.01
N HIS A 227 5.66 -9.55 2.13
CA HIS A 227 5.14 -8.78 1.00
C HIS A 227 6.25 -7.99 0.31
N PHE A 228 7.12 -7.33 1.08
CA PHE A 228 8.26 -6.61 0.54
C PHE A 228 9.20 -7.52 -0.28
N ARG A 229 9.45 -8.74 0.20
CA ARG A 229 10.34 -9.67 -0.50
C ARG A 229 9.78 -10.14 -1.85
N TRP A 230 8.46 -10.14 -1.97
CA TRP A 230 7.70 -10.61 -3.13
C TRP A 230 6.81 -9.51 -3.74
N LEU A 231 7.35 -8.29 -3.82
CA LEU A 231 6.68 -7.18 -4.50
C LEU A 231 6.26 -7.61 -5.91
N GLY A 232 5.01 -7.30 -6.26
CA GLY A 232 4.42 -7.66 -7.55
C GLY A 232 3.66 -9.00 -7.59
N TYR A 233 3.76 -9.85 -6.57
CA TYR A 233 2.99 -11.11 -6.52
C TYR A 233 1.51 -10.90 -6.11
N GLY A 234 1.19 -9.73 -5.55
CA GLY A 234 -0.18 -9.30 -5.25
C GLY A 234 -0.93 -10.27 -4.34
N ASN A 235 -2.22 -10.50 -4.65
CA ASN A 235 -3.11 -11.35 -3.85
C ASN A 235 -2.70 -12.83 -3.80
N GLY A 236 -1.84 -13.28 -4.73
CA GLY A 236 -1.32 -14.64 -4.70
C GLY A 236 -0.56 -14.97 -3.41
N LEU A 237 -0.02 -13.95 -2.72
CA LEU A 237 0.72 -14.14 -1.46
C LEU A 237 -0.13 -14.71 -0.33
N MET A 238 -1.44 -14.49 -0.36
CA MET A 238 -2.37 -14.98 0.67
C MET A 238 -2.37 -16.50 0.78
N SER A 239 -2.00 -17.21 -0.29
CA SER A 239 -1.91 -18.69 -0.31
C SER A 239 -0.78 -19.23 0.58
N TYR A 240 0.18 -18.39 0.97
CA TYR A 240 1.34 -18.77 1.78
C TYR A 240 1.20 -18.38 3.25
N LEU A 241 0.05 -17.82 3.65
CA LEU A 241 -0.27 -17.45 5.02
C LEU A 241 -1.03 -18.58 5.74
N PRO A 242 -1.03 -18.62 7.10
CA PRO A 242 -0.29 -17.74 8.00
C PRO A 242 1.22 -18.05 8.01
N LEU A 243 2.02 -17.05 8.38
CA LEU A 243 3.46 -17.21 8.56
C LEU A 243 3.73 -17.91 9.90
N GLU A 244 4.59 -18.92 9.89
CA GLU A 244 5.04 -19.65 11.07
C GLU A 244 6.31 -19.01 11.62
N PHE A 245 6.25 -18.55 12.88
CA PHE A 245 7.40 -17.98 13.56
C PHE A 245 8.34 -19.06 14.09
N LYS A 246 9.63 -18.89 13.83
CA LYS A 246 10.69 -19.67 14.47
C LYS A 246 11.32 -18.92 15.63
N LYS A 247 11.49 -17.60 15.47
CA LYS A 247 12.11 -16.75 16.49
C LYS A 247 11.71 -15.29 16.29
N VAL A 248 11.31 -14.63 17.37
CA VAL A 248 11.08 -13.18 17.38
C VAL A 248 11.78 -12.57 18.58
N ILE A 249 12.66 -11.60 18.32
CA ILE A 249 13.32 -10.80 19.35
C ILE A 249 12.85 -9.36 19.19
N ILE A 250 12.46 -8.73 20.30
CA ILE A 250 12.23 -7.29 20.38
C ILE A 250 13.40 -6.62 21.10
N GLN A 251 13.85 -5.49 20.59
CA GLN A 251 14.84 -4.62 21.21
C GLN A 251 14.22 -3.24 21.48
N THR A 252 14.36 -2.76 22.71
CA THR A 252 14.00 -1.39 23.11
C THR A 252 15.18 -0.70 23.80
N LYS A 253 15.17 0.63 23.78
CA LYS A 253 16.17 1.47 24.46
C LYS A 253 16.07 1.34 25.98
N GLU A 254 14.87 1.29 26.55
CA GLU A 254 14.71 1.19 28.01
C GLU A 254 15.25 -0.16 28.55
N SER A 255 16.10 -0.05 29.57
CA SER A 255 16.85 -1.17 30.15
C SER A 255 16.09 -1.89 31.27
N GLY A 256 16.01 -3.22 31.18
CA GLY A 256 16.08 -4.19 32.29
C GLY A 256 14.95 -4.28 33.32
N GLU A 257 14.28 -3.18 33.70
CA GLU A 257 13.26 -3.19 34.75
C GLU A 257 11.84 -3.38 34.20
N GLU A 258 11.65 -3.15 32.90
CA GLU A 258 10.36 -3.29 32.26
C GLU A 258 10.03 -4.75 31.96
N SER A 259 8.83 -5.17 32.39
CA SER A 259 8.33 -6.50 32.04
C SER A 259 8.26 -6.65 30.50
N PRO A 260 8.40 -7.87 29.96
CA PRO A 260 8.27 -8.13 28.53
C PRO A 260 7.04 -7.52 27.86
N ARG A 261 5.91 -7.50 28.57
CA ARG A 261 4.64 -6.89 28.12
C ARG A 261 4.74 -5.38 27.91
N MET A 262 5.60 -4.69 28.65
CA MET A 262 5.83 -3.25 28.47
C MET A 262 6.66 -3.00 27.21
N LYS A 263 7.69 -3.81 26.95
CA LYS A 263 8.47 -3.73 25.70
C LYS A 263 7.60 -3.90 24.45
N LEU A 264 6.63 -4.82 24.47
CA LEU A 264 5.67 -5.02 23.37
C LEU A 264 4.81 -3.77 23.10
N LYS A 265 4.45 -3.04 24.16
CA LYS A 265 3.65 -1.80 24.11
C LYS A 265 4.49 -0.54 23.88
N ALA A 266 5.81 -0.64 23.85
CA ALA A 266 6.68 0.52 23.64
C ALA A 266 6.39 1.19 22.30
N ASN A 267 6.31 2.51 22.25
CA ASN A 267 6.06 3.21 20.99
C ASN A 267 7.13 2.91 19.93
N ASN A 268 8.39 2.83 20.37
CA ASN A 268 9.53 2.62 19.51
C ASN A 268 10.22 1.29 19.86
N SER A 269 10.51 0.48 18.85
CA SER A 269 11.17 -0.82 19.04
C SER A 269 11.74 -1.37 17.73
N ILE A 270 12.74 -2.24 17.84
CA ILE A 270 13.30 -2.98 16.70
C ILE A 270 12.95 -4.46 16.88
N PHE A 271 12.43 -5.10 15.85
CA PHE A 271 12.07 -6.51 15.81
C PHE A 271 13.03 -7.27 14.89
N TYR A 272 13.52 -8.41 15.37
CA TYR A 272 14.26 -9.39 14.59
C TYR A 272 13.41 -10.65 14.50
N MET A 273 12.94 -10.97 13.30
CA MET A 273 11.93 -12.01 13.06
C MET A 273 12.49 -13.08 12.12
N SER A 274 12.39 -14.34 12.51
CA SER A 274 12.68 -15.51 11.66
C SER A 274 11.38 -16.27 11.46
N PHE A 275 10.97 -16.46 10.20
CA PHE A 275 9.69 -17.09 9.89
C PHE A 275 9.74 -17.81 8.53
N LYS A 276 8.72 -18.63 8.27
CA LYS A 276 8.48 -19.26 6.96
C LYS A 276 6.99 -19.21 6.65
N GLY A 277 6.65 -19.20 5.35
CA GLY A 277 5.26 -19.38 4.91
C GLY A 277 4.93 -20.86 4.69
N ASN A 278 3.71 -21.12 4.25
CA ASN A 278 3.31 -22.42 3.71
C ASN A 278 3.91 -22.64 2.29
N GLY A 279 5.24 -22.64 2.22
CA GLY A 279 5.99 -22.42 0.98
C GLY A 279 6.10 -20.93 0.65
N ASP A 280 6.56 -20.64 -0.57
CA ASP A 280 6.64 -19.28 -1.10
C ASP A 280 6.47 -19.26 -2.64
N PRO A 281 6.42 -18.07 -3.27
CA PRO A 281 6.34 -17.94 -4.72
C PRO A 281 7.47 -18.63 -5.52
N SER A 282 8.61 -18.95 -4.91
CA SER A 282 9.69 -19.70 -5.58
C SER A 282 9.42 -21.21 -5.67
N GLY A 283 8.43 -21.72 -4.92
CA GLY A 283 8.15 -23.15 -4.80
C GLY A 283 9.14 -23.91 -3.92
N MET A 284 10.01 -23.20 -3.19
CA MET A 284 10.96 -23.78 -2.24
C MET A 284 10.51 -23.55 -0.79
N ASN A 285 11.04 -24.36 0.14
CA ASN A 285 10.83 -24.15 1.56
C ASN A 285 11.92 -23.22 2.12
N VAL A 286 11.67 -21.91 2.03
CA VAL A 286 12.62 -20.85 2.38
C VAL A 286 12.31 -20.29 3.75
N GLU A 287 13.36 -20.08 4.55
CA GLU A 287 13.27 -19.34 5.80
C GLU A 287 13.64 -17.87 5.56
N TYR A 288 12.85 -16.98 6.13
CA TYR A 288 12.99 -15.53 6.02
C TYR A 288 13.50 -14.96 7.34
N GLN A 289 14.41 -13.99 7.23
CA GLN A 289 14.90 -13.20 8.33
C GLN A 289 14.57 -11.74 8.05
N ALA A 290 13.77 -11.13 8.90
CA ALA A 290 13.33 -9.76 8.75
C ALA A 290 13.72 -8.91 9.95
N ILE A 291 13.99 -7.64 9.66
CA ILE A 291 14.26 -6.62 10.67
C ILE A 291 13.25 -5.51 10.45
N ILE A 292 12.48 -5.21 11.49
CA ILE A 292 11.44 -4.19 11.44
C ILE A 292 11.75 -3.16 12.51
N ARG A 293 11.94 -1.91 12.14
CA ARG A 293 11.98 -0.81 13.10
C ARG A 293 10.62 -0.13 13.12
N ARG A 294 9.98 -0.16 14.29
CA ARG A 294 8.77 0.61 14.58
C ARG A 294 9.16 1.91 15.26
N THR A 295 8.65 3.02 14.74
CA THR A 295 8.73 4.32 15.40
C THR A 295 7.38 5.03 15.44
N MET A 296 7.20 5.87 16.45
CA MET A 296 6.08 6.81 16.59
C MET A 296 6.65 8.14 17.09
N ASP A 297 6.19 9.24 16.50
CA ASP A 297 6.63 10.61 16.80
C ASP A 297 5.80 11.29 17.91
N GLY A 298 4.88 10.55 18.53
CA GLY A 298 3.95 11.05 19.53
C GLY A 298 2.69 11.72 18.97
N MET A 299 2.58 11.90 17.65
CA MET A 299 1.40 12.47 17.03
C MET A 299 0.26 11.44 16.90
N PRO A 300 -1.01 11.85 17.04
CA PRO A 300 -2.14 10.95 16.86
C PRO A 300 -2.19 10.37 15.44
N GLY A 301 -2.32 9.05 15.34
CA GLY A 301 -2.44 8.34 14.08
C GLY A 301 -1.14 8.21 13.28
N HIS A 302 0.02 8.46 13.90
CA HIS A 302 1.33 8.30 13.29
C HIS A 302 2.05 7.06 13.83
N ILE A 303 2.36 6.13 12.92
CA ILE A 303 3.30 5.01 13.11
C ILE A 303 4.13 4.86 11.84
N ARG A 304 5.41 4.55 11.97
CA ARG A 304 6.30 4.22 10.86
C ARG A 304 6.90 2.84 11.07
N LEU A 305 6.96 2.07 9.99
CA LEU A 305 7.67 0.80 9.88
C LEU A 305 8.76 0.93 8.81
N GLU A 306 10.01 0.74 9.22
CA GLU A 306 11.12 0.48 8.31
C GLU A 306 11.36 -1.03 8.28
N VAL A 307 11.46 -1.61 7.09
CA VAL A 307 11.47 -3.06 6.89
C VAL A 307 12.64 -3.47 6.02
N ASP A 308 13.40 -4.45 6.49
CA ASP A 308 14.38 -5.19 5.69
C ASP A 308 14.10 -6.70 5.79
N CYS A 309 14.32 -7.43 4.70
CA CYS A 309 13.96 -8.84 4.61
C CYS A 309 14.95 -9.63 3.73
N LEU A 310 15.59 -10.61 4.35
CA LEU A 310 16.54 -11.54 3.74
C LEU A 310 15.91 -12.94 3.66
N SER A 311 16.25 -13.70 2.62
CA SER A 311 15.74 -15.05 2.38
C SER A 311 16.89 -16.05 2.25
N TYR A 312 16.77 -17.20 2.92
CA TYR A 312 17.77 -18.28 2.87
C TYR A 312 17.10 -19.62 2.61
N VAL A 313 17.71 -20.45 1.77
CA VAL A 313 17.23 -21.82 1.53
C VAL A 313 17.39 -22.61 2.83
N SER A 314 16.30 -23.19 3.32
CA SER A 314 16.34 -24.11 4.45
C SER A 314 17.05 -25.39 4.00
N ASN A 315 18.15 -25.75 4.64
CA ASN A 315 18.84 -27.03 4.40
C ASN A 315 18.01 -28.22 4.88
#